data_AF-A0A250WSK5-F1
#
_entry.id   AF-A0A250WSK5-F1
#
_cell.length_a   1.000
_cell.length_b   1.000
_cell.length_c   1.000
_cell.angle_alpha   90.00
_cell.angle_beta   90.00
_cell.angle_gamma   90.00
#
_symmetry.space_group_name_H-M   'P 1'
#
loop_
_entity.id
_entity.type
_entity.pdbx_description
1 polymer ?
#
loop_
_entity_poly.entity_id
_entity_poly.type
_entity_poly.pdbx_seq_one_letter_code
_entity_poly.pdbx_strand_id
1 'polypeptide(L)'
;MTTAAEERAKHSVVYSESTSEIKDDVAQLISCLKSNQGALGRQPAAFLIWHHAFEGDEKLAELVGSNIINVCFNIIDSPETSPVDKSCCAGILTAVCESPNHRDLVIKGRSSSGSNAPTILHSHLEDGIDIMRSYATRILRLVAEDPAGRTAFLKITEQRLMYIKQYSNFLMSCRDGTSAAHICALVKALIHQRDDLKGEAIQGGLVESLIQVVRYHKAEHTTCMAMGCLMELAWDRESWPRIVKCDGLRMLVDVLGPPPSAVMKHEMARWKHLIDPVFALQLQKEAEEERRKAEREREEVKKHALLEASGAASGPGSSSHTSPVGPEGTPPSTPPKTDSLHTVKSARFSRSTQVGNHAAIVTPMDRPSLEHSSQDASINNGGPDPDPSTLLSINSVGLKWHSTVTMPTYAAAAGCLYEMCSDSRHMHEVSMRLGASRLVPLLAFCMDADGDGKKKKKGKKKGLTLTSEQTEALISITGCLKFLTMVATNRYRVAQLGAAKYLKPIYEECGHTLLRRNAQAVLSNIAMLAENGQVLLEGKLPEEFLVAVPMRLSQDEQVQLSLEFPDAPFLSKLQQPAANKKKGAAAPKAPPKAT
;
A
#
# COMPACT_ATOMS: atom_id res chain seq x y z
N MET A 1 12.85 -10.61 4.25
CA MET A 1 12.38 -11.70 5.13
C MET A 1 13.15 -12.95 4.72
N THR A 2 13.87 -13.58 5.64
CA THR A 2 14.47 -14.90 5.38
C THR A 2 13.35 -15.91 5.25
N THR A 3 13.41 -16.77 4.23
CA THR A 3 12.42 -17.84 4.11
C THR A 3 12.64 -18.88 5.22
N ALA A 4 11.61 -19.63 5.61
CA ALA A 4 11.76 -20.74 6.55
C ALA A 4 12.86 -21.73 6.10
N ALA A 5 13.09 -21.86 4.79
CA ALA A 5 14.17 -22.65 4.21
C ALA A 5 15.57 -22.06 4.45
N GLU A 6 15.73 -20.73 4.39
CA GLU A 6 17.00 -20.05 4.68
C GLU A 6 17.33 -20.06 6.18
N GLU A 7 16.33 -19.93 7.04
CA GLU A 7 16.52 -20.11 8.48
C GLU A 7 16.92 -21.56 8.78
N ARG A 8 16.23 -22.56 8.22
CA ARG A 8 16.63 -23.99 8.32
C ARG A 8 18.09 -24.21 7.94
N ALA A 9 18.57 -23.61 6.84
CA ALA A 9 19.94 -23.78 6.38
C ALA A 9 21.00 -23.19 7.35
N LYS A 10 20.74 -22.01 7.93
CA LYS A 10 21.64 -21.38 8.92
C LYS A 10 21.68 -22.17 10.22
N HIS A 11 20.53 -22.69 10.61
CA HIS A 11 20.33 -23.40 11.87
C HIS A 11 20.89 -24.84 11.83
N SER A 12 20.86 -25.51 10.67
CA SER A 12 21.43 -26.85 10.49
C SER A 12 22.93 -26.96 10.84
N VAL A 13 23.71 -25.89 10.66
CA VAL A 13 25.16 -25.87 10.99
C VAL A 13 25.42 -25.86 12.49
N VAL A 14 24.63 -25.11 13.26
CA VAL A 14 24.81 -25.03 14.73
C VAL A 14 24.34 -26.30 15.43
N TYR A 15 23.30 -26.95 14.89
CA TYR A 15 22.79 -28.22 15.41
C TYR A 15 23.79 -29.37 15.20
N SER A 16 24.45 -29.44 14.03
CA SER A 16 25.44 -30.48 13.74
C SER A 16 26.71 -30.34 14.58
N GLU A 17 27.05 -29.13 15.02
CA GLU A 17 28.16 -28.84 15.94
C GLU A 17 27.84 -29.14 17.42
N SER A 18 26.57 -29.40 17.77
CA SER A 18 26.19 -29.75 19.14
C SER A 18 26.70 -31.14 19.52
N THR A 19 27.54 -31.20 20.56
CA THR A 19 28.09 -32.45 21.14
C THR A 19 27.22 -33.01 22.28
N SER A 20 26.05 -32.43 22.54
CA SER A 20 25.18 -32.88 23.63
C SER A 20 24.62 -34.28 23.35
N GLU A 21 24.81 -35.20 24.28
CA GLU A 21 24.32 -36.59 24.20
C GLU A 21 22.78 -36.66 24.17
N ILE A 22 22.11 -35.66 24.74
CA ILE A 22 20.64 -35.60 24.82
C ILE A 22 20.00 -34.82 23.67
N LYS A 23 20.77 -34.42 22.65
CA LYS A 23 20.29 -33.47 21.63
C LYS A 23 19.13 -34.00 20.78
N ASP A 24 19.01 -35.32 20.63
CA ASP A 24 17.94 -35.98 19.87
C ASP A 24 16.85 -36.57 20.78
N ASP A 25 17.00 -36.46 22.12
CA ASP A 25 16.03 -36.95 23.11
C ASP A 25 15.05 -35.84 23.51
N VAL A 26 13.93 -35.75 22.77
CA VAL A 26 12.88 -34.75 22.97
C VAL A 26 12.35 -34.74 24.41
N ALA A 27 12.19 -35.91 25.04
CA ALA A 27 11.64 -36.00 26.39
C ALA A 27 12.60 -35.40 27.42
N GLN A 28 13.90 -35.68 27.31
CA GLN A 28 14.93 -35.10 28.18
C GLN A 28 15.10 -33.60 27.95
N LEU A 29 15.05 -33.13 26.70
CA LEU A 29 15.10 -31.70 26.39
C LEU A 29 13.91 -30.95 27.01
N ILE A 30 12.70 -31.50 26.91
CA ILE A 30 11.50 -30.92 27.54
C ILE A 30 11.62 -30.92 29.07
N SER A 31 12.22 -31.96 29.65
CA SER A 31 12.50 -32.01 31.09
C SER A 31 13.46 -30.88 31.50
N CYS A 32 14.57 -30.70 30.78
CA CYS A 32 15.53 -29.61 31.00
C CYS A 32 14.87 -28.23 30.87
N LEU A 33 13.96 -28.06 29.90
CA LEU A 33 13.21 -26.84 29.69
C LEU A 33 12.31 -26.51 30.91
N LYS A 34 11.58 -27.51 31.43
CA LYS A 34 10.67 -27.38 32.59
C LYS A 34 11.42 -27.02 33.87
N SER A 35 12.38 -27.84 34.26
CA SER A 35 13.03 -27.76 35.58
C SER A 35 14.15 -26.72 35.63
N ASN A 36 14.70 -26.33 34.48
CA ASN A 36 15.99 -25.62 34.39
C ASN A 36 17.11 -26.36 35.15
N GLN A 37 16.98 -27.69 35.25
CA GLN A 37 17.92 -28.59 35.93
C GLN A 37 18.14 -29.80 35.00
N GLY A 38 19.39 -30.24 34.86
CA GLY A 38 19.72 -31.39 34.03
C GLY A 38 21.03 -31.22 33.29
N ALA A 39 21.22 -32.02 32.24
CA ALA A 39 22.41 -32.01 31.41
C ALA A 39 22.57 -30.71 30.59
N LEU A 40 21.45 -30.01 30.33
CA LEU A 40 21.43 -28.72 29.67
C LEU A 40 20.62 -27.71 30.48
N GLY A 41 21.05 -26.45 30.45
CA GLY A 41 20.23 -25.32 30.92
C GLY A 41 19.02 -25.08 29.99
N ARG A 42 18.06 -24.29 30.46
CA ARG A 42 16.82 -24.01 29.72
C ARG A 42 17.06 -23.43 28.31
N GLN A 43 18.02 -22.52 28.15
CA GLN A 43 18.29 -21.87 26.86
C GLN A 43 18.87 -22.83 25.80
N PRO A 44 19.96 -23.60 26.07
CA PRO A 44 20.42 -24.64 25.15
C PRO A 44 19.34 -25.68 24.82
N ALA A 45 18.55 -26.11 25.81
CA ALA A 45 17.46 -27.05 25.59
C ALA A 45 16.37 -26.44 24.68
N ALA A 46 15.97 -25.19 24.94
CA ALA A 46 15.00 -24.48 24.11
C ALA A 46 15.47 -24.31 22.67
N PHE A 47 16.76 -24.03 22.47
CA PHE A 47 17.36 -23.92 21.15
C PHE A 47 17.26 -25.25 20.38
N LEU A 48 17.67 -26.37 20.99
CA LEU A 48 17.58 -27.70 20.35
C LEU A 48 16.12 -28.10 20.05
N ILE A 49 15.19 -27.82 20.96
CA ILE A 49 13.75 -28.03 20.73
C ILE A 49 13.26 -27.19 19.55
N TRP A 50 13.70 -25.94 19.45
CA TRP A 50 13.35 -25.06 18.35
C TRP A 50 13.87 -25.59 17.00
N HIS A 51 15.03 -26.25 16.96
CA HIS A 51 15.50 -26.97 15.76
C HIS A 51 14.59 -28.13 15.38
N HIS A 52 14.24 -29.00 16.34
CA HIS A 52 13.33 -30.12 16.08
C HIS A 52 11.97 -29.66 15.54
N ALA A 53 11.50 -28.48 15.94
CA ALA A 53 10.26 -27.91 15.40
C ALA A 53 10.34 -27.60 13.90
N PHE A 54 11.54 -27.52 13.30
CA PHE A 54 11.74 -27.29 11.87
C PHE A 54 12.21 -28.51 11.06
N GLU A 55 12.52 -29.64 11.71
CA GLU A 55 13.06 -30.84 11.05
C GLU A 55 12.04 -31.61 10.21
N GLY A 56 10.74 -31.47 10.52
CA GLY A 56 9.65 -32.09 9.77
C GLY A 56 8.39 -32.26 10.59
N ASP A 57 7.29 -32.63 9.94
CA ASP A 57 5.98 -32.78 10.60
C ASP A 57 5.96 -33.90 11.63
N GLU A 58 6.74 -34.97 11.45
CA GLU A 58 6.84 -36.09 12.41
C GLU A 58 7.46 -35.64 13.74
N LYS A 59 8.59 -34.94 13.68
CA LYS A 59 9.27 -34.39 14.87
C LYS A 59 8.44 -33.31 15.54
N LEU A 60 7.74 -32.49 14.74
CA LEU A 60 6.81 -31.51 15.28
C LEU A 60 5.63 -32.18 15.99
N ALA A 61 5.09 -33.28 15.45
CA ALA A 61 4.03 -34.06 16.10
C ALA A 61 4.51 -34.73 17.40
N GLU A 62 5.74 -35.24 17.44
CA GLU A 62 6.38 -35.77 18.66
C GLU A 62 6.48 -34.69 19.76
N LEU A 63 6.91 -33.49 19.40
CA LEU A 63 7.00 -32.34 20.30
C LEU A 63 5.62 -31.95 20.86
N VAL A 64 4.62 -31.83 19.99
CA VAL A 64 3.24 -31.48 20.36
C VAL A 64 2.63 -32.57 21.26
N GLY A 65 2.81 -33.85 20.90
CA GLY A 65 2.39 -35.00 21.71
C GLY A 65 3.06 -35.06 23.09
N SER A 66 4.29 -34.54 23.19
CA SER A 66 5.03 -34.40 24.45
C SER A 66 4.66 -33.17 25.28
N ASN A 67 3.55 -32.51 24.94
CA ASN A 67 2.97 -31.38 25.67
C ASN A 67 3.86 -30.12 25.70
N ILE A 68 4.69 -29.89 24.68
CA ILE A 68 5.59 -28.72 24.61
C ILE A 68 4.84 -27.38 24.70
N ILE A 69 3.61 -27.32 24.19
CA ILE A 69 2.79 -26.10 24.13
C ILE A 69 2.51 -25.58 25.54
N ASN A 70 1.97 -26.43 26.42
CA ASN A 70 1.66 -26.02 27.80
C ASN A 70 2.92 -25.76 28.62
N VAL A 71 4.03 -26.45 28.32
CA VAL A 71 5.33 -26.18 28.94
C VAL A 71 5.81 -24.76 28.59
N CYS A 72 5.71 -24.36 27.32
CA CYS A 72 6.08 -23.02 26.90
C CYS A 72 5.20 -21.97 27.57
N PHE A 73 3.87 -22.18 27.63
CA PHE A 73 2.97 -21.23 28.31
C PHE A 73 3.23 -21.15 29.82
N ASN A 74 3.59 -22.26 30.50
CA ASN A 74 4.01 -22.21 31.89
C ASN A 74 5.22 -21.31 32.12
N ILE A 75 6.21 -21.38 31.22
CA ILE A 75 7.42 -20.56 31.33
C ILE A 75 7.11 -19.10 30.99
N ILE A 76 6.29 -18.84 29.98
CA ILE A 76 5.91 -17.47 29.56
C ILE A 76 5.07 -16.75 30.63
N ASP A 77 4.14 -17.48 31.26
CA ASP A 77 3.21 -16.96 32.29
C ASP A 77 3.87 -16.83 33.66
N SER A 78 4.96 -17.56 33.93
CA SER A 78 5.66 -17.48 35.21
C SER A 78 6.30 -16.09 35.42
N PRO A 79 6.10 -15.45 36.58
CA PRO A 79 6.76 -14.18 36.89
C PRO A 79 8.25 -14.34 37.19
N GLU A 80 8.71 -15.53 37.57
CA GLU A 80 10.08 -15.81 38.01
C GLU A 80 11.04 -16.12 36.85
N THR A 81 10.50 -16.40 35.66
CA THR A 81 11.30 -16.78 34.49
C THR A 81 11.91 -15.56 33.80
N SER A 82 13.16 -15.72 33.36
CA SER A 82 13.88 -14.63 32.71
C SER A 82 13.22 -14.23 31.38
N PRO A 83 13.30 -12.95 30.96
CA PRO A 83 12.74 -12.51 29.67
C PRO A 83 13.32 -13.26 28.46
N VAL A 84 14.56 -13.74 28.55
CA VAL A 84 15.21 -14.54 27.51
C VAL A 84 14.54 -15.91 27.40
N ASP A 85 14.30 -16.59 28.53
CA ASP A 85 13.62 -17.88 28.54
C ASP A 85 12.20 -17.78 27.97
N LYS A 86 11.47 -16.72 28.36
CA LYS A 86 10.14 -16.44 27.80
C LYS A 86 10.19 -16.27 26.29
N SER A 87 11.17 -15.52 25.79
CA SER A 87 11.36 -15.29 24.35
C SER A 87 11.72 -16.58 23.61
N CYS A 88 12.56 -17.44 24.19
CA CYS A 88 12.88 -18.76 23.61
C CYS A 88 11.63 -19.65 23.51
N CYS A 89 10.83 -19.73 24.58
CA CYS A 89 9.58 -20.48 24.57
C CYS A 89 8.57 -19.91 23.56
N ALA A 90 8.48 -18.59 23.42
CA ALA A 90 7.65 -17.96 22.40
C ALA A 90 8.16 -18.22 20.97
N GLY A 91 9.48 -18.32 20.79
CA GLY A 91 10.10 -18.75 19.54
C GLY A 91 9.72 -20.19 19.16
N ILE A 92 9.73 -21.12 20.13
CA ILE A 92 9.26 -22.50 19.94
C ILE A 92 7.78 -22.50 19.53
N LEU A 93 6.92 -21.79 20.28
CA LEU A 93 5.49 -21.70 19.94
C LEU A 93 5.25 -21.10 18.55
N THR A 94 6.06 -20.12 18.15
CA THR A 94 6.00 -19.55 16.80
C THR A 94 6.32 -20.61 15.76
N ALA A 95 7.39 -21.41 15.95
CA ALA A 95 7.74 -22.50 15.05
C ALA A 95 6.63 -23.55 14.96
N VAL A 96 5.97 -23.88 16.08
CA VAL A 96 4.80 -24.77 16.08
C VAL A 96 3.64 -24.17 15.27
N CYS A 97 3.38 -22.87 15.40
CA CYS A 97 2.34 -22.16 14.66
C CYS A 97 2.61 -22.00 13.15
N GLU A 98 3.86 -22.16 12.69
CA GLU A 98 4.16 -22.18 11.25
C GLU A 98 3.51 -23.39 10.56
N SER A 99 3.25 -24.49 11.30
CA SER A 99 2.46 -25.62 10.80
C SER A 99 0.95 -25.35 10.99
N PRO A 100 0.15 -25.27 9.91
CA PRO A 100 -1.29 -25.01 10.01
C PRO A 100 -2.04 -26.01 10.91
N ASN A 101 -1.60 -27.27 10.92
CA ASN A 101 -2.23 -28.36 11.67
C ASN A 101 -2.16 -28.22 13.20
N HIS A 102 -1.29 -27.34 13.71
CA HIS A 102 -1.06 -27.20 15.16
C HIS A 102 -1.51 -25.85 15.71
N ARG A 103 -2.01 -24.93 14.87
CA ARG A 103 -2.40 -23.57 15.28
C ARG A 103 -3.55 -23.56 16.29
N ASP A 104 -4.53 -24.45 16.13
CA ASP A 104 -5.65 -24.57 17.05
C ASP A 104 -5.23 -25.15 18.43
N LEU A 105 -4.24 -26.05 18.44
CA LEU A 105 -3.66 -26.60 19.67
C LEU A 105 -2.90 -25.53 20.45
N VAL A 106 -2.11 -24.69 19.76
CA VAL A 106 -1.38 -23.61 20.41
C VAL A 106 -2.34 -22.63 21.09
N ILE A 107 -3.42 -22.22 20.42
CA ILE A 107 -4.34 -21.27 21.04
C ILE A 107 -5.20 -21.87 22.16
N LYS A 108 -5.38 -23.20 22.17
CA LYS A 108 -6.01 -23.93 23.29
C LYS A 108 -5.06 -24.18 24.46
N GLY A 109 -3.77 -23.86 24.30
CA GLY A 109 -2.75 -24.01 25.33
C GLY A 109 -3.10 -23.24 26.60
N ARG A 110 -2.64 -23.77 27.74
CA ARG A 110 -2.87 -23.20 29.07
C ARG A 110 -1.61 -23.27 29.91
N SER A 111 -1.46 -22.31 30.81
CA SER A 111 -0.53 -22.44 31.91
C SER A 111 -1.16 -23.19 33.09
N SER A 112 -0.31 -23.58 34.02
CA SER A 112 -0.64 -24.26 35.28
C SER A 112 -1.39 -23.37 36.25
N SER A 113 -1.29 -22.04 36.09
CA SER A 113 -2.13 -21.07 36.81
C SER A 113 -3.57 -21.05 36.30
N GLY A 114 -3.86 -21.71 35.17
CA GLY A 114 -5.17 -21.75 34.54
C GLY A 114 -5.38 -20.67 33.46
N SER A 115 -4.41 -19.76 33.27
CA SER A 115 -4.46 -18.74 32.21
C SER A 115 -4.47 -19.40 30.83
N ASN A 116 -5.36 -18.93 29.96
CA ASN A 116 -5.42 -19.39 28.57
C ASN A 116 -4.39 -18.65 27.71
N ALA A 117 -3.99 -19.27 26.59
CA ALA A 117 -3.01 -18.72 25.67
C ALA A 117 -3.32 -17.28 25.21
N PRO A 118 -4.55 -16.92 24.79
CA PRO A 118 -4.87 -15.52 24.51
C PRO A 118 -4.52 -14.58 25.67
N THR A 119 -4.98 -14.84 26.89
CA THR A 119 -4.69 -13.98 28.05
C THR A 119 -3.19 -13.80 28.28
N ILE A 120 -2.42 -14.89 28.20
CA ILE A 120 -0.96 -14.85 28.36
C ILE A 120 -0.30 -14.03 27.25
N LEU A 121 -0.67 -14.23 25.99
CA LEU A 121 -0.07 -13.51 24.86
C LEU A 121 -0.40 -12.01 24.91
N HIS A 122 -1.61 -11.66 25.33
CA HIS A 122 -2.05 -10.26 25.43
C HIS A 122 -1.34 -9.51 26.56
N SER A 123 -1.08 -10.12 27.72
CA SER A 123 -0.34 -9.44 28.79
C SER A 123 1.06 -9.01 28.33
N HIS A 124 1.70 -9.79 27.45
CA HIS A 124 2.99 -9.46 26.85
C HIS A 124 2.93 -8.42 25.72
N LEU A 125 1.74 -8.03 25.23
CA LEU A 125 1.61 -6.88 24.33
C LEU A 125 1.80 -5.57 25.08
N GLU A 126 1.24 -5.48 26.29
CA GLU A 126 1.30 -4.30 27.18
C GLU A 126 2.65 -4.20 27.89
N ASP A 127 3.02 -5.26 28.64
CA ASP A 127 4.15 -5.20 29.59
C ASP A 127 5.39 -5.98 29.13
N GLY A 128 5.32 -6.61 27.95
CA GLY A 128 6.41 -7.45 27.43
C GLY A 128 7.58 -6.64 26.89
N ILE A 129 8.78 -7.25 26.94
CA ILE A 129 9.95 -6.74 26.21
C ILE A 129 9.74 -6.87 24.69
N ASP A 130 10.43 -6.05 23.89
CA ASP A 130 10.21 -5.94 22.44
C ASP A 130 10.26 -7.29 21.70
N ILE A 131 11.18 -8.18 22.07
CA ILE A 131 11.31 -9.51 21.44
C ILE A 131 10.09 -10.38 21.75
N MET A 132 9.66 -10.43 23.01
CA MET A 132 8.49 -11.21 23.44
C MET A 132 7.22 -10.68 22.78
N ARG A 133 7.08 -9.36 22.70
CA ARG A 133 5.98 -8.69 21.98
C ARG A 133 5.96 -9.08 20.50
N SER A 134 7.12 -9.11 19.83
CA SER A 134 7.23 -9.52 18.43
C SER A 134 6.77 -10.97 18.22
N TYR A 135 7.17 -11.90 19.09
CA TYR A 135 6.68 -13.28 19.04
C TYR A 135 5.19 -13.38 19.35
N ALA A 136 4.69 -12.67 20.36
CA ALA A 136 3.28 -12.71 20.74
C ALA A 136 2.39 -12.24 19.58
N THR A 137 2.72 -11.10 18.94
CA THR A 137 1.97 -10.62 17.77
C THR A 137 2.04 -11.60 16.60
N ARG A 138 3.20 -12.24 16.36
CA ARG A 138 3.37 -13.25 15.30
C ARG A 138 2.54 -14.50 15.55
N ILE A 139 2.54 -15.02 16.78
CA ILE A 139 1.73 -16.19 17.17
C ILE A 139 0.24 -15.88 16.96
N LEU A 140 -0.22 -14.72 17.45
CA LEU A 140 -1.62 -14.31 17.29
C LEU A 140 -2.00 -14.19 15.81
N ARG A 141 -1.15 -13.59 14.98
CA ARG A 141 -1.33 -13.51 13.53
C ARG A 141 -1.43 -14.90 12.89
N LEU A 142 -0.48 -15.79 13.17
CA LEU A 142 -0.44 -17.14 12.61
C LEU A 142 -1.70 -17.94 12.98
N VAL A 143 -2.13 -17.87 14.24
CA VAL A 143 -3.39 -18.48 14.69
C VAL A 143 -4.58 -17.92 13.92
N ALA A 144 -4.56 -16.61 13.64
CA ALA A 144 -5.65 -15.95 12.93
C ALA A 144 -5.64 -16.15 11.40
N GLU A 145 -4.55 -16.61 10.81
CA GLU A 145 -4.54 -16.99 9.39
C GLU A 145 -5.36 -18.26 9.13
N ASP A 146 -5.41 -19.19 10.09
CA ASP A 146 -6.12 -20.47 9.98
C ASP A 146 -7.59 -20.39 10.46
N PRO A 147 -8.59 -20.88 9.69
CA PRO A 147 -9.99 -20.86 10.11
C PRO A 147 -10.27 -21.60 11.43
N ALA A 148 -9.61 -22.73 11.71
CA ALA A 148 -9.81 -23.48 12.95
C ALA A 148 -9.18 -22.75 14.14
N GLY A 149 -7.97 -22.22 13.96
CA GLY A 149 -7.28 -21.34 14.91
C GLY A 149 -8.10 -20.10 15.27
N ARG A 150 -8.63 -19.38 14.27
CA ARG A 150 -9.53 -18.22 14.51
C ARG A 150 -10.79 -18.60 15.27
N THR A 151 -11.43 -19.72 14.92
CA THR A 151 -12.64 -20.19 15.59
C THR A 151 -12.37 -20.53 17.05
N ALA A 152 -11.23 -21.19 17.32
CA ALA A 152 -10.79 -21.49 18.67
C ALA A 152 -10.46 -20.21 19.46
N PHE A 153 -9.76 -19.26 18.84
CA PHE A 153 -9.48 -17.94 19.42
C PHE A 153 -10.78 -17.25 19.86
N LEU A 154 -11.73 -17.06 18.93
CA LEU A 154 -12.99 -16.38 19.20
C LEU A 154 -13.84 -17.10 20.27
N LYS A 155 -13.78 -18.44 20.33
CA LYS A 155 -14.47 -19.21 21.37
C LYS A 155 -13.86 -18.98 22.76
N ILE A 156 -12.53 -18.93 22.84
CA ILE A 156 -11.81 -18.73 24.11
C ILE A 156 -11.99 -17.30 24.61
N THR A 157 -12.04 -16.31 23.73
CA THR A 157 -12.28 -14.92 24.09
C THR A 157 -13.78 -14.60 24.26
N GLU A 158 -14.60 -15.62 24.54
CA GLU A 158 -16.05 -15.51 24.77
C GLU A 158 -16.78 -14.72 23.69
N GLN A 159 -16.33 -14.81 22.44
CA GLN A 159 -16.92 -14.13 21.31
C GLN A 159 -16.94 -12.59 21.42
N ARG A 160 -16.22 -12.00 22.39
CA ARG A 160 -16.07 -10.56 22.55
C ARG A 160 -14.63 -10.18 22.33
N LEU A 161 -14.42 -9.11 21.59
CA LEU A 161 -13.07 -8.59 21.42
C LEU A 161 -12.76 -7.62 22.57
N MET A 162 -12.68 -8.17 23.80
CA MET A 162 -12.15 -7.43 24.96
C MET A 162 -10.78 -6.80 24.66
N TYR A 163 -10.06 -7.39 23.70
CA TYR A 163 -8.73 -6.97 23.26
C TYR A 163 -8.72 -5.94 22.12
N ILE A 164 -9.85 -5.54 21.50
CA ILE A 164 -9.82 -4.50 20.44
C ILE A 164 -9.17 -3.22 20.95
N LYS A 165 -9.58 -2.77 22.14
CA LYS A 165 -9.06 -1.53 22.72
C LYS A 165 -7.57 -1.67 23.00
N GLN A 166 -7.14 -2.85 23.43
CA GLN A 166 -5.73 -3.16 23.62
C GLN A 166 -4.95 -3.14 22.30
N TYR A 167 -5.48 -3.72 21.22
CA TYR A 167 -4.87 -3.65 19.89
C TYR A 167 -4.78 -2.21 19.38
N SER A 168 -5.82 -1.41 19.59
CA SER A 168 -5.84 0.01 19.24
C SER A 168 -4.73 0.77 19.98
N ASN A 169 -4.66 0.63 21.31
CA ASN A 169 -3.61 1.24 22.14
C ASN A 169 -2.21 0.75 21.75
N PHE A 170 -2.08 -0.53 21.43
CA PHE A 170 -0.85 -1.13 20.95
C PHE A 170 -0.39 -0.48 19.64
N LEU A 171 -1.27 -0.40 18.64
CA LEU A 171 -0.95 0.20 17.35
C LEU A 171 -0.56 1.68 17.47
N MET A 172 -1.15 2.41 18.41
CA MET A 172 -0.79 3.82 18.68
C MET A 172 0.60 4.00 19.31
N SER A 173 1.09 3.00 20.04
CA SER A 173 2.37 3.06 20.77
C SER A 173 3.49 2.24 20.13
N CYS A 174 3.15 1.31 19.23
CA CYS A 174 4.09 0.38 18.62
C CYS A 174 5.02 1.09 17.64
N ARG A 175 6.33 0.99 17.88
CA ARG A 175 7.36 1.49 16.95
C ARG A 175 7.81 0.44 15.95
N ASP A 176 7.62 -0.85 16.27
CA ASP A 176 7.99 -1.96 15.39
C ASP A 176 6.92 -2.17 14.31
N GLY A 177 7.28 -1.85 13.06
CA GLY A 177 6.37 -2.02 11.93
C GLY A 177 5.94 -3.47 11.72
N THR A 178 6.78 -4.45 12.03
CA THR A 178 6.42 -5.86 11.85
C THR A 178 5.35 -6.31 12.83
N SER A 179 5.51 -5.99 14.12
CA SER A 179 4.48 -6.25 15.13
C SER A 179 3.16 -5.51 14.84
N ALA A 180 3.22 -4.26 14.38
CA ALA A 180 2.04 -3.53 13.96
C ALA A 180 1.33 -4.21 12.77
N ALA A 181 2.08 -4.66 11.77
CA ALA A 181 1.53 -5.40 10.62
C ALA A 181 0.83 -6.69 11.05
N HIS A 182 1.43 -7.44 11.99
CA HIS A 182 0.86 -8.67 12.54
C HIS A 182 -0.47 -8.43 13.25
N ILE A 183 -0.58 -7.38 14.06
CA ILE A 183 -1.83 -7.00 14.73
C ILE A 183 -2.89 -6.54 13.71
N CYS A 184 -2.52 -5.74 12.70
CA CYS A 184 -3.44 -5.37 11.63
C CYS A 184 -3.99 -6.61 10.90
N ALA A 185 -3.13 -7.58 10.57
CA ALA A 185 -3.53 -8.82 9.90
C ALA A 185 -4.42 -9.70 10.79
N LEU A 186 -4.10 -9.83 12.08
CA LEU A 186 -4.92 -10.50 13.08
C LEU A 186 -6.33 -9.89 13.11
N VAL A 187 -6.43 -8.58 13.30
CA VAL A 187 -7.72 -7.91 13.45
C VAL A 187 -8.54 -8.00 12.15
N LYS A 188 -7.90 -7.81 11.00
CA LYS A 188 -8.53 -8.01 9.69
C LYS A 188 -9.14 -9.41 9.57
N ALA A 189 -8.39 -10.45 9.93
CA ALA A 189 -8.85 -11.82 9.83
C ALA A 189 -10.00 -12.15 10.79
N LEU A 190 -10.01 -11.56 11.99
CA LEU A 190 -11.09 -11.72 12.97
C LEU A 190 -12.38 -11.02 12.50
N ILE A 191 -12.28 -9.79 12.00
CA ILE A 191 -13.41 -9.03 11.42
C ILE A 191 -13.98 -9.77 10.21
N HIS A 192 -13.13 -10.30 9.33
CA HIS A 192 -13.57 -11.02 8.15
C HIS A 192 -14.38 -12.28 8.50
N GLN A 193 -14.00 -12.98 9.58
CA GLN A 193 -14.76 -14.14 10.05
C GLN A 193 -16.06 -13.74 10.76
N ARG A 194 -16.11 -12.57 11.39
CA ARG A 194 -17.24 -12.09 12.19
C ARG A 194 -17.47 -10.60 11.96
N ASP A 195 -18.38 -10.33 11.04
CA ASP A 195 -18.73 -8.97 10.61
C ASP A 195 -19.28 -8.10 11.75
N ASP A 196 -19.92 -8.72 12.75
CA ASP A 196 -20.45 -8.05 13.94
C ASP A 196 -19.37 -7.41 14.82
N LEU A 197 -18.11 -7.81 14.65
CA LEU A 197 -16.95 -7.22 15.34
C LEU A 197 -16.53 -5.86 14.78
N LYS A 198 -17.05 -5.45 13.61
CA LYS A 198 -16.75 -4.13 13.02
C LYS A 198 -17.19 -3.00 13.93
N GLY A 199 -18.42 -3.07 14.46
CA GLY A 199 -18.94 -2.06 15.39
C GLY A 199 -18.08 -1.94 16.65
N GLU A 200 -17.68 -3.06 17.25
CA GLU A 200 -16.75 -3.07 18.39
C GLU A 200 -15.40 -2.44 18.02
N ALA A 201 -14.86 -2.75 16.83
CA ALA A 201 -13.57 -2.26 16.36
C ALA A 201 -13.57 -0.74 16.16
N ILE A 202 -14.65 -0.23 15.55
CA ILE A 202 -14.90 1.19 15.36
C ILE A 202 -15.04 1.90 16.71
N GLN A 203 -15.85 1.35 17.62
CA GLN A 203 -16.06 1.93 18.96
C GLN A 203 -14.78 1.92 19.80
N GLY A 204 -13.95 0.88 19.67
CA GLY A 204 -12.66 0.74 20.33
C GLY A 204 -11.53 1.62 19.77
N GLY A 205 -11.82 2.47 18.79
CA GLY A 205 -10.88 3.46 18.25
C GLY A 205 -9.88 2.88 17.25
N LEU A 206 -10.18 1.73 16.64
CA LEU A 206 -9.25 1.08 15.71
C LEU A 206 -9.04 1.90 14.44
N VAL A 207 -10.06 2.62 13.97
CA VAL A 207 -9.97 3.48 12.77
C VAL A 207 -8.86 4.52 12.93
N GLU A 208 -8.85 5.22 14.06
CA GLU A 208 -7.87 6.24 14.39
C GLU A 208 -6.45 5.65 14.44
N SER A 209 -6.33 4.47 15.07
CA SER A 209 -5.06 3.75 15.20
C SER A 209 -4.53 3.25 13.87
N LEU A 210 -5.38 2.77 12.96
CA LEU A 210 -4.97 2.34 11.62
C LEU A 210 -4.50 3.53 10.76
N ILE A 211 -5.22 4.66 10.82
CA ILE A 211 -4.81 5.90 10.14
C ILE A 211 -3.46 6.38 10.68
N GLN A 212 -3.24 6.29 11.99
CA GLN A 212 -1.95 6.58 12.60
C GLN A 212 -0.87 5.62 12.07
N VAL A 213 -1.13 4.31 12.01
CA VAL A 213 -0.13 3.35 11.52
C VAL A 213 0.31 3.69 10.10
N VAL A 214 -0.64 3.96 9.21
CA VAL A 214 -0.39 4.35 7.81
C VAL A 214 0.43 5.64 7.71
N ARG A 215 0.15 6.59 8.61
CA ARG A 215 0.86 7.86 8.63
C ARG A 215 2.27 7.72 9.14
N TYR A 216 2.53 6.94 10.19
CA TYR A 216 3.81 7.01 10.91
C TYR A 216 4.79 5.90 10.54
N HIS A 217 4.33 4.73 10.12
CA HIS A 217 5.22 3.66 9.69
C HIS A 217 5.68 3.87 8.25
N LYS A 218 6.99 3.67 8.02
CA LYS A 218 7.61 3.77 6.70
C LYS A 218 7.63 2.44 5.93
N ALA A 219 7.40 1.33 6.62
CA ALA A 219 7.49 0.00 6.05
C ALA A 219 6.24 -0.28 5.21
N GLU A 220 6.45 -0.57 3.92
CA GLU A 220 5.36 -0.77 2.96
C GLU A 220 4.38 -1.84 3.42
N HIS A 221 4.91 -2.99 3.86
CA HIS A 221 4.11 -4.11 4.34
C HIS A 221 3.20 -3.75 5.52
N THR A 222 3.70 -2.94 6.47
CA THR A 222 2.93 -2.48 7.62
C THR A 222 1.75 -1.63 7.18
N THR A 223 2.00 -0.70 6.26
CA THR A 223 0.95 0.15 5.73
C THR A 223 -0.04 -0.63 4.87
N CYS A 224 0.42 -1.58 4.07
CA CYS A 224 -0.44 -2.48 3.32
C CYS A 224 -1.43 -3.21 4.25
N MET A 225 -0.93 -3.76 5.37
CA MET A 225 -1.78 -4.47 6.33
C MET A 225 -2.76 -3.53 7.04
N ALA A 226 -2.30 -2.34 7.43
CA ALA A 226 -3.17 -1.33 8.04
C ALA A 226 -4.25 -0.83 7.07
N MET A 227 -3.92 -0.61 5.79
CA MET A 227 -4.89 -0.24 4.76
C MET A 227 -5.86 -1.35 4.45
N GLY A 228 -5.38 -2.60 4.36
CA GLY A 228 -6.25 -3.76 4.20
C GLY A 228 -7.26 -3.88 5.34
N CYS A 229 -6.84 -3.61 6.58
CA CYS A 229 -7.75 -3.61 7.73
C CYS A 229 -8.70 -2.40 7.71
N LEU A 230 -8.22 -1.20 7.34
CA LEU A 230 -9.07 -0.02 7.25
C LEU A 230 -10.13 -0.17 6.16
N MET A 231 -9.78 -0.82 5.05
CA MET A 231 -10.72 -1.13 3.97
C MET A 231 -11.88 -1.99 4.46
N GLU A 232 -11.63 -3.04 5.25
CA GLU A 232 -12.69 -3.87 5.83
C GLU A 232 -13.65 -3.05 6.71
N LEU A 233 -13.12 -2.09 7.48
CA LEU A 233 -13.93 -1.20 8.31
C LEU A 233 -14.70 -0.16 7.49
N ALA A 234 -14.14 0.30 6.36
CA ALA A 234 -14.77 1.31 5.52
C ALA A 234 -16.08 0.83 4.88
N TRP A 235 -16.30 -0.49 4.77
CA TRP A 235 -17.59 -1.08 4.39
C TRP A 235 -18.71 -0.81 5.41
N ASP A 236 -18.36 -0.46 6.64
CA ASP A 236 -19.31 -0.01 7.65
C ASP A 236 -19.35 1.53 7.68
N ARG A 237 -20.54 2.08 7.41
CA ARG A 237 -20.77 3.53 7.38
C ARG A 237 -20.53 4.21 8.72
N GLU A 238 -20.60 3.48 9.83
CA GLU A 238 -20.26 4.00 11.16
C GLU A 238 -18.78 4.39 11.29
N SER A 239 -17.91 3.82 10.45
CA SER A 239 -16.48 4.15 10.43
C SER A 239 -16.21 5.51 9.77
N TRP A 240 -17.06 5.95 8.82
CA TRP A 240 -16.76 7.10 7.96
C TRP A 240 -16.54 8.41 8.73
N PRO A 241 -17.37 8.79 9.72
CA PRO A 241 -17.14 10.00 10.51
C PRO A 241 -15.79 10.00 11.21
N ARG A 242 -15.28 8.83 11.64
CA ARG A 242 -13.96 8.70 12.27
C ARG A 242 -12.82 8.81 11.26
N ILE A 243 -12.99 8.22 10.08
CA ILE A 243 -12.04 8.36 8.97
C ILE A 243 -11.90 9.84 8.62
N VAL A 244 -13.02 10.55 8.42
CA VAL A 244 -13.03 11.98 8.08
C VAL A 244 -12.44 12.82 9.22
N LYS A 245 -12.85 12.59 10.47
CA LYS A 245 -12.34 13.31 11.64
C LYS A 245 -10.82 13.22 11.76
N CYS A 246 -10.24 12.10 11.34
CA CYS A 246 -8.80 11.88 11.39
C CYS A 246 -8.09 12.32 10.11
N ASP A 247 -8.71 13.07 9.19
CA ASP A 247 -8.15 13.47 7.89
C ASP A 247 -7.72 12.25 7.05
N GLY A 248 -8.49 11.15 7.18
CA GLY A 248 -8.26 9.88 6.50
C GLY A 248 -8.50 9.96 5.00
N LEU A 249 -9.45 10.79 4.53
CA LEU A 249 -9.68 10.98 3.10
C LEU A 249 -8.46 11.57 2.39
N ARG A 250 -7.84 12.60 2.97
CA ARG A 250 -6.57 13.13 2.48
C ARG A 250 -5.50 12.06 2.41
N MET A 251 -5.30 11.35 3.52
CA MET A 251 -4.30 10.29 3.60
C MET A 251 -4.52 9.21 2.54
N LEU A 252 -5.76 8.78 2.31
CA LEU A 252 -6.11 7.80 1.28
C LEU A 252 -5.76 8.31 -0.13
N VAL A 253 -6.09 9.55 -0.45
CA VAL A 253 -5.75 10.16 -1.75
C VAL A 253 -4.23 10.35 -1.90
N ASP A 254 -3.53 10.65 -0.81
CA ASP A 254 -2.07 10.73 -0.72
C ASP A 254 -1.36 9.40 -0.98
N VAL A 255 -1.94 8.29 -0.51
CA VAL A 255 -1.45 6.93 -0.83
C VAL A 255 -1.55 6.62 -2.33
N LEU A 256 -2.50 7.20 -3.06
CA LEU A 256 -2.66 6.95 -4.51
C LEU A 256 -1.55 7.59 -5.37
N GLY A 257 -0.74 8.48 -4.80
CA GLY A 257 0.37 9.13 -5.50
C GLY A 257 0.36 10.66 -5.37
N PRO A 258 1.34 11.34 -5.98
CA PRO A 258 1.43 12.79 -5.94
C PRO A 258 0.35 13.47 -6.82
N PRO A 259 0.01 14.74 -6.56
CA PRO A 259 -0.83 15.51 -7.47
C PRO A 259 -0.08 15.81 -8.79
N PRO A 260 -0.80 16.24 -9.84
CA PRO A 260 -0.18 16.60 -11.12
C PRO A 260 0.93 17.64 -10.97
N SER A 261 2.03 17.46 -11.70
CA SER A 261 3.21 18.33 -11.59
C SER A 261 2.93 19.82 -11.88
N ALA A 262 1.97 20.13 -12.74
CA ALA A 262 1.53 21.50 -13.01
C ALA A 262 0.92 22.16 -11.75
N VAL A 263 0.06 21.42 -11.03
CA VAL A 263 -0.54 21.86 -9.78
C VAL A 263 0.52 22.01 -8.70
N MET A 264 1.43 21.03 -8.59
CA MET A 264 2.56 21.13 -7.65
C MET A 264 3.40 22.37 -7.89
N LYS A 265 3.78 22.65 -9.14
CA LYS A 265 4.56 23.85 -9.49
C LYS A 265 3.82 25.13 -9.15
N HIS A 266 2.51 25.19 -9.41
CA HIS A 266 1.68 26.34 -9.08
C HIS A 266 1.63 26.57 -7.56
N GLU A 267 1.35 25.52 -6.78
CA GLU A 267 1.31 25.62 -5.32
C GLU A 267 2.69 25.96 -4.73
N MET A 268 3.76 25.31 -5.20
CA MET A 268 5.13 25.62 -4.79
C MET A 268 5.50 27.05 -5.10
N ALA A 269 5.06 27.60 -6.24
CA ALA A 269 5.34 28.99 -6.59
C ALA A 269 4.57 29.99 -5.71
N ARG A 270 3.31 29.67 -5.39
CA ARG A 270 2.41 30.53 -4.61
C ARG A 270 2.72 30.49 -3.10
N TRP A 271 3.08 29.33 -2.58
CA TRP A 271 3.23 29.06 -1.14
C TRP A 271 4.68 28.77 -0.72
N LYS A 272 5.65 29.36 -1.41
CA LYS A 272 7.10 29.20 -1.13
C LYS A 272 7.46 29.41 0.34
N HIS A 273 6.70 30.22 1.07
CA HIS A 273 6.96 30.56 2.47
C HIS A 273 6.40 29.54 3.47
N LEU A 274 5.46 28.67 3.05
CA LEU A 274 4.87 27.62 3.90
C LEU A 274 5.46 26.23 3.65
N ILE A 275 6.08 26.06 2.49
CA ILE A 275 6.63 24.78 2.06
C ILE A 275 8.10 24.74 2.51
N ASP A 276 8.44 23.78 3.36
CA ASP A 276 9.80 23.61 3.90
C ASP A 276 10.84 23.63 2.75
N PRO A 277 11.85 24.53 2.78
CA PRO A 277 12.89 24.59 1.77
C PRO A 277 13.60 23.25 1.54
N VAL A 278 13.73 22.41 2.57
CA VAL A 278 14.32 21.07 2.48
C VAL A 278 13.43 20.13 1.67
N PHE A 279 12.11 20.21 1.87
CA PHE A 279 11.13 19.45 1.09
C PHE A 279 11.12 19.88 -0.38
N ALA A 280 11.16 21.20 -0.65
CA ALA A 280 11.22 21.70 -2.01
C ALA A 280 12.49 21.23 -2.75
N LEU A 281 13.62 21.14 -2.04
CA LEU A 281 14.89 20.66 -2.59
C LEU A 281 14.87 19.14 -2.87
N GLN A 282 14.23 18.35 -2.00
CA GLN A 282 14.10 16.89 -2.18
C GLN A 282 13.27 16.57 -3.42
N LEU A 283 12.12 17.23 -3.58
CA LEU A 283 11.23 17.06 -4.73
C LEU A 283 11.89 17.46 -6.05
N GLN A 284 12.70 18.52 -6.03
CA GLN A 284 13.50 18.92 -7.20
C GLN A 284 14.53 17.85 -7.58
N LYS A 285 15.21 17.25 -6.60
CA LYS A 285 16.17 16.16 -6.84
C LYS A 285 15.51 14.92 -7.43
N GLU A 286 14.37 14.50 -6.89
CA GLU A 286 13.61 13.34 -7.40
C GLU A 286 13.12 13.59 -8.83
N ALA A 287 12.57 14.78 -9.12
CA ALA A 287 12.14 15.15 -10.47
C ALA A 287 13.32 15.24 -11.47
N GLU A 288 14.50 15.68 -11.04
CA GLU A 288 15.72 15.66 -11.86
C GLU A 288 16.23 14.24 -12.10
N GLU A 289 16.11 13.36 -11.11
CA GLU A 289 16.51 11.96 -11.23
C GLU A 289 15.58 11.19 -12.19
N GLU A 290 14.27 11.40 -12.11
CA GLU A 290 13.31 10.87 -13.08
C GLU A 290 13.58 11.40 -14.50
N ARG A 291 13.88 12.69 -14.65
CA ARG A 291 14.27 13.27 -15.95
C ARG A 291 15.52 12.62 -16.51
N ARG A 292 16.55 12.44 -15.68
CA ARG A 292 17.79 11.74 -16.07
C ARG A 292 17.53 10.29 -16.46
N LYS A 293 16.64 9.59 -15.73
CA LYS A 293 16.26 8.22 -16.07
C LYS A 293 15.54 8.14 -17.42
N ALA A 294 14.54 9.01 -17.63
CA ALA A 294 13.81 9.08 -18.91
C ALA A 294 14.71 9.47 -20.09
N GLU A 295 15.72 10.32 -19.87
CA GLU A 295 16.70 10.68 -20.89
C GLU A 295 17.63 9.51 -21.24
N ARG A 296 18.10 8.75 -20.24
CA ARG A 296 18.87 7.51 -20.47
C ARG A 296 18.06 6.48 -21.25
N GLU A 297 16.80 6.26 -20.89
CA GLU A 297 15.91 5.34 -21.62
C GLU A 297 15.71 5.79 -23.07
N ARG A 298 15.54 7.11 -23.33
CA ARG A 298 15.47 7.65 -24.69
C ARG A 298 16.76 7.44 -25.48
N GLU A 299 17.91 7.59 -24.85
CA GLU A 299 19.21 7.34 -25.49
C GLU A 299 19.41 5.86 -25.82
N GLU A 300 19.00 4.95 -24.92
CA GLU A 300 19.06 3.51 -25.17
C GLU A 300 18.15 3.09 -26.31
N VAL A 301 16.92 3.62 -26.37
CA VAL A 301 16.01 3.39 -27.51
C VAL A 301 16.61 3.92 -28.81
N LYS A 302 17.23 5.11 -28.80
CA LYS A 302 17.93 5.65 -29.98
C LYS A 302 19.11 4.77 -30.41
N LYS A 303 19.92 4.27 -29.46
CA LYS A 303 21.04 3.36 -29.74
C LYS A 303 20.54 2.04 -30.34
N HIS A 304 19.46 1.47 -29.81
CA HIS A 304 18.87 0.25 -30.34
C HIS A 304 18.33 0.44 -31.76
N ALA A 305 17.65 1.56 -32.03
CA ALA A 305 17.15 1.90 -33.36
C ALA A 305 18.30 2.10 -34.39
N LEU A 306 19.41 2.72 -33.97
CA LEU A 306 20.61 2.86 -34.82
C LEU A 306 21.27 1.52 -35.12
N LEU A 307 21.36 0.62 -34.13
CA LEU A 307 21.89 -0.72 -34.32
C LEU A 307 21.02 -1.56 -35.27
N GLU A 308 19.70 -1.48 -35.15
CA GLU A 308 18.77 -2.14 -36.09
C GLU A 308 18.85 -1.56 -37.51
N ALA A 309 18.97 -0.24 -37.65
CA ALA A 309 19.17 0.40 -38.94
C ALA A 309 20.51 0.01 -39.59
N SER A 310 21.57 -0.19 -38.80
CA SER A 310 22.87 -0.65 -39.29
C SER A 310 22.92 -2.14 -39.64
N GLY A 311 22.10 -2.97 -38.98
CA GLY A 311 21.99 -4.41 -39.26
C GLY A 311 21.22 -4.74 -40.54
N ALA A 312 20.40 -3.82 -41.05
CA ALA A 312 19.63 -4.02 -42.28
C ALA A 312 20.44 -3.81 -43.58
N ALA A 313 21.71 -3.38 -43.49
CA ALA A 313 22.57 -3.13 -44.65
C ALA A 313 23.39 -4.35 -45.13
N SER A 314 23.18 -5.54 -44.54
CA SER A 314 23.82 -6.78 -44.99
C SER A 314 22.84 -7.62 -45.80
N GLY A 315 22.87 -7.48 -47.13
CA GLY A 315 22.03 -8.23 -48.06
C GLY A 315 22.32 -9.75 -48.07
N PRO A 316 21.37 -10.57 -48.54
CA PRO A 316 21.48 -12.02 -48.51
C PRO A 316 22.37 -12.52 -49.66
N GLY A 317 23.55 -13.03 -49.32
CA GLY A 317 24.39 -13.81 -50.22
C GLY A 317 23.87 -15.23 -50.36
N SER A 318 23.47 -15.58 -51.58
CA SER A 318 23.10 -16.93 -51.99
C SER A 318 24.30 -17.88 -52.04
N SER A 319 24.15 -19.11 -51.56
CA SER A 319 24.73 -20.29 -52.22
C SER A 319 24.07 -21.59 -51.74
N SER A 320 23.50 -22.31 -52.70
CA SER A 320 23.08 -23.71 -52.66
C SER A 320 24.28 -24.65 -52.73
N HIS A 321 24.30 -25.76 -51.97
CA HIS A 321 24.76 -27.07 -52.46
C HIS A 321 24.34 -28.21 -51.51
N THR A 322 24.03 -29.35 -52.14
CA THR A 322 23.50 -30.62 -51.61
C THR A 322 24.61 -31.59 -51.12
N SER A 323 24.36 -32.24 -49.96
CA SER A 323 24.63 -33.61 -49.41
C SER A 323 25.66 -34.60 -50.04
N PRO A 324 26.04 -35.77 -49.42
CA PRO A 324 25.98 -36.29 -48.02
C PRO A 324 27.28 -37.04 -47.54
N VAL A 325 27.18 -37.77 -46.39
CA VAL A 325 27.97 -38.93 -45.86
C VAL A 325 28.82 -38.64 -44.59
N GLY A 326 28.53 -39.34 -43.49
CA GLY A 326 29.27 -39.31 -42.18
C GLY A 326 30.33 -40.41 -42.08
N PRO A 327 30.60 -41.03 -40.90
CA PRO A 327 30.68 -40.54 -39.51
C PRO A 327 32.08 -40.84 -38.88
N GLU A 328 32.51 -40.15 -37.81
CA GLU A 328 33.39 -40.71 -36.73
C GLU A 328 33.79 -39.69 -35.65
N GLY A 329 33.82 -40.13 -34.38
CA GLY A 329 34.96 -39.91 -33.47
C GLY A 329 35.08 -38.65 -32.61
N THR A 330 34.48 -38.69 -31.41
CA THR A 330 34.83 -38.06 -30.10
C THR A 330 36.34 -37.96 -29.73
N PRO A 331 36.80 -37.29 -28.60
CA PRO A 331 36.17 -36.41 -27.58
C PRO A 331 37.11 -35.22 -27.11
N PRO A 332 37.12 -34.70 -25.85
CA PRO A 332 36.76 -33.29 -25.56
C PRO A 332 37.88 -32.42 -24.96
N SER A 333 37.65 -31.11 -25.01
CA SER A 333 38.49 -30.03 -24.50
C SER A 333 38.28 -29.72 -23.01
N THR A 334 39.40 -29.45 -22.34
CA THR A 334 39.56 -28.84 -21.00
C THR A 334 39.12 -27.37 -20.97
N PRO A 335 38.62 -26.86 -19.83
CA PRO A 335 38.63 -25.43 -19.53
C PRO A 335 39.70 -25.04 -18.48
N PRO A 336 40.21 -23.79 -18.52
CA PRO A 336 41.29 -23.32 -17.65
C PRO A 336 40.83 -22.67 -16.34
N LYS A 337 41.79 -22.58 -15.41
CA LYS A 337 41.77 -21.86 -14.12
C LYS A 337 41.88 -20.34 -14.30
N THR A 338 41.30 -19.59 -13.35
CA THR A 338 41.78 -18.30 -12.75
C THR A 338 40.96 -18.07 -11.47
N ASP A 339 41.49 -18.14 -10.25
CA ASP A 339 42.35 -17.22 -9.49
C ASP A 339 41.72 -15.90 -8.99
N SER A 340 42.02 -15.61 -7.71
CA SER A 340 42.04 -14.30 -7.00
C SER A 340 40.70 -13.73 -6.47
N LEU A 341 40.58 -13.01 -5.35
CA LEU A 341 41.38 -12.69 -4.15
C LEU A 341 40.51 -11.80 -3.22
N HIS A 342 40.91 -11.68 -1.94
CA HIS A 342 40.59 -10.63 -0.94
C HIS A 342 39.17 -10.58 -0.34
N THR A 343 38.95 -10.86 0.97
CA THR A 343 39.42 -10.19 2.21
C THR A 343 39.09 -8.69 2.28
N VAL A 344 38.00 -8.31 2.97
CA VAL A 344 37.86 -6.96 3.55
C VAL A 344 37.39 -7.04 5.01
N LYS A 345 38.10 -6.24 5.81
CA LYS A 345 38.16 -6.15 7.26
C LYS A 345 36.87 -5.64 7.91
N SER A 346 36.62 -6.21 9.08
CA SER A 346 35.86 -5.63 10.19
C SER A 346 36.49 -4.32 10.68
N ALA A 347 35.66 -3.32 10.99
CA ALA A 347 36.02 -2.24 11.90
C ALA A 347 34.83 -1.92 12.81
N ARG A 348 34.98 -2.27 14.09
CA ARG A 348 34.21 -1.74 15.21
C ARG A 348 34.63 -0.29 15.46
N PHE A 349 33.69 0.58 15.80
CA PHE A 349 33.96 1.68 16.72
C PHE A 349 32.77 1.90 17.65
N SER A 350 33.07 2.28 18.88
CA SER A 350 32.21 2.26 20.05
C SER A 350 31.95 3.67 20.59
N ARG A 351 30.79 3.79 21.27
CA ARG A 351 30.49 4.57 22.50
C ARG A 351 30.27 6.10 22.49
N SER A 352 29.22 6.45 23.28
CA SER A 352 29.06 7.60 24.20
C SER A 352 28.56 8.93 23.57
N THR A 353 27.61 9.72 24.12
CA THR A 353 27.35 10.09 25.54
C THR A 353 25.98 10.82 25.70
N GLN A 354 25.39 10.77 26.92
CA GLN A 354 24.59 11.78 27.69
C GLN A 354 23.27 12.35 27.10
N VAL A 355 22.09 12.13 27.71
CA VAL A 355 21.48 12.75 28.94
C VAL A 355 21.28 14.26 28.83
N GLY A 356 20.00 14.67 28.78
CA GLY A 356 19.54 16.05 28.97
C GLY A 356 18.03 16.11 29.15
N ASN A 357 17.58 16.21 30.41
CA ASN A 357 16.21 16.58 30.79
C ASN A 357 15.91 18.02 30.37
N HIS A 358 14.67 18.34 30.00
CA HIS A 358 14.00 19.59 30.43
C HIS A 358 12.48 19.50 30.30
N ALA A 359 11.83 20.06 31.33
CA ALA A 359 10.40 20.09 31.58
C ALA A 359 9.69 21.27 30.90
N ALA A 360 8.36 21.19 30.93
CA ALA A 360 7.33 22.04 30.35
C ALA A 360 7.41 23.55 30.61
N ILE A 361 6.87 24.35 29.68
CA ILE A 361 6.14 25.61 29.97
C ILE A 361 4.98 25.78 28.98
N VAL A 362 3.77 25.93 29.53
CA VAL A 362 2.53 26.38 28.89
C VAL A 362 2.38 27.87 29.20
N THR A 363 2.03 28.68 28.21
CA THR A 363 1.34 29.97 28.44
C THR A 363 0.46 30.35 27.24
N PRO A 364 -0.74 30.93 27.47
CA PRO A 364 -1.71 31.31 26.45
C PRO A 364 -1.50 32.75 25.96
N MET A 365 -2.02 33.10 24.78
CA MET A 365 -2.09 34.47 24.30
C MET A 365 -3.51 34.79 23.80
N ASP A 366 -4.05 35.85 24.39
CA ASP A 366 -5.33 36.48 24.10
C ASP A 366 -5.31 37.34 22.81
N ARG A 367 -6.53 37.47 22.26
CA ARG A 367 -7.14 38.40 21.27
C ARG A 367 -6.42 39.74 20.95
N PRO A 368 -6.68 40.33 19.75
CA PRO A 368 -7.73 41.36 19.70
C PRO A 368 -8.61 41.37 18.43
N SER A 369 -9.83 41.88 18.65
CA SER A 369 -10.77 42.41 17.66
C SER A 369 -10.27 43.76 17.11
N LEU A 370 -10.60 44.12 15.86
CA LEU A 370 -11.27 45.40 15.48
C LEU A 370 -11.25 45.67 13.95
N GLU A 371 -12.42 46.14 13.51
CA GLU A 371 -12.69 47.23 12.55
C GLU A 371 -12.54 47.09 11.03
N HIS A 372 -13.64 47.51 10.38
CA HIS A 372 -13.83 47.71 8.96
C HIS A 372 -13.08 48.95 8.45
N SER A 373 -12.48 48.81 7.27
CA SER A 373 -12.15 49.92 6.39
C SER A 373 -12.40 49.49 4.95
N SER A 374 -13.28 50.23 4.29
CA SER A 374 -13.63 50.14 2.87
C SER A 374 -12.75 51.11 2.07
N GLN A 375 -12.02 50.63 1.05
CA GLN A 375 -11.73 51.42 -0.15
C GLN A 375 -11.13 50.60 -1.31
N ASP A 376 -11.78 50.78 -2.46
CA ASP A 376 -11.34 50.77 -3.86
C ASP A 376 -10.70 49.53 -4.53
N ALA A 377 -11.40 49.13 -5.58
CA ALA A 377 -11.17 47.99 -6.44
C ALA A 377 -10.00 48.19 -7.41
N SER A 378 -9.05 47.26 -7.36
CA SER A 378 -8.29 46.80 -8.52
C SER A 378 -8.42 45.28 -8.59
N ILE A 379 -8.40 44.73 -9.80
CA ILE A 379 -8.61 43.30 -10.09
C ILE A 379 -7.44 42.51 -9.49
N ASN A 380 -7.53 42.20 -8.21
CA ASN A 380 -6.75 41.18 -7.54
C ASN A 380 -7.70 40.01 -7.29
N ASN A 381 -7.33 38.81 -7.75
CA ASN A 381 -7.95 37.55 -7.36
C ASN A 381 -7.64 37.22 -5.88
N GLY A 382 -7.86 38.19 -4.99
CA GLY A 382 -7.70 38.11 -3.54
C GLY A 382 -8.97 37.54 -2.93
N GLY A 383 -9.26 36.27 -3.22
CA GLY A 383 -9.98 35.47 -2.23
C GLY A 383 -9.12 35.36 -0.97
N PRO A 384 -9.71 35.15 0.23
CA PRO A 384 -8.93 34.84 1.41
C PRO A 384 -7.95 33.72 1.08
N ASP A 385 -6.69 33.89 1.47
CA ASP A 385 -5.65 32.89 1.24
C ASP A 385 -6.17 31.55 1.78
N PRO A 386 -6.31 30.52 0.92
CA PRO A 386 -6.85 29.25 1.39
C PRO A 386 -5.92 28.71 2.48
N ASP A 387 -6.54 28.23 3.57
CA ASP A 387 -5.85 27.67 4.73
C ASP A 387 -4.75 26.69 4.25
N PRO A 388 -3.51 26.77 4.77
CA PRO A 388 -2.43 25.81 4.48
C PRO A 388 -2.87 24.33 4.53
N SER A 389 -3.91 24.01 5.32
CA SER A 389 -4.52 22.68 5.39
C SER A 389 -5.11 22.17 4.05
N THR A 390 -5.40 23.08 3.12
CA THR A 390 -5.98 22.80 1.79
C THR A 390 -4.94 22.53 0.69
N LEU A 391 -3.65 22.70 0.98
CA LEU A 391 -2.57 22.49 0.02
C LEU A 391 -2.52 21.03 -0.44
N LEU A 392 -2.59 20.82 -1.76
CA LEU A 392 -2.55 19.50 -2.39
C LEU A 392 -1.13 18.91 -2.42
N SER A 393 -0.13 19.77 -2.38
CA SER A 393 1.31 19.48 -2.44
C SER A 393 1.91 19.08 -1.10
N ILE A 394 1.27 19.39 0.02
CA ILE A 394 1.66 18.84 1.33
C ILE A 394 1.13 17.40 1.36
N ASN A 395 1.87 16.51 0.69
CA ASN A 395 1.60 15.09 0.69
C ASN A 395 2.01 14.54 2.06
N SER A 396 1.01 14.22 2.89
CA SER A 396 1.23 13.74 4.25
C SER A 396 1.87 12.34 4.29
N VAL A 397 1.80 11.61 3.17
CA VAL A 397 2.17 10.19 3.07
C VAL A 397 3.31 9.95 2.07
N GLY A 398 3.27 10.56 0.89
CA GLY A 398 4.20 10.29 -0.23
C GLY A 398 5.67 10.58 0.07
N LEU A 399 5.99 11.35 1.11
CA LEU A 399 7.37 11.63 1.51
C LEU A 399 8.02 10.54 2.39
N LYS A 400 7.24 9.56 2.85
CA LYS A 400 7.72 8.59 3.83
C LYS A 400 8.26 7.29 3.23
N TRP A 401 7.93 7.00 1.99
CA TRP A 401 8.17 5.68 1.41
C TRP A 401 9.52 5.69 0.71
N HIS A 402 10.51 5.09 1.36
CA HIS A 402 11.81 4.80 0.73
C HIS A 402 11.70 3.71 -0.36
N SER A 403 10.54 3.06 -0.49
CA SER A 403 10.24 1.99 -1.44
C SER A 403 8.99 2.30 -2.26
N THR A 404 8.91 1.76 -3.48
CA THR A 404 7.71 1.82 -4.32
C THR A 404 6.51 1.21 -3.60
N VAL A 405 5.40 1.95 -3.51
CA VAL A 405 4.13 1.44 -2.97
C VAL A 405 3.62 0.31 -3.86
N THR A 406 3.16 -0.79 -3.25
CA THR A 406 2.73 -1.99 -3.98
C THR A 406 1.27 -1.91 -4.42
N MET A 407 0.89 -2.76 -5.38
CA MET A 407 -0.48 -2.86 -5.90
C MET A 407 -1.53 -3.16 -4.80
N PRO A 408 -1.30 -4.09 -3.85
CA PRO A 408 -2.21 -4.30 -2.73
C PRO A 408 -2.49 -3.05 -1.89
N THR A 409 -1.47 -2.23 -1.65
CA THR A 409 -1.64 -0.98 -0.89
C THR A 409 -2.51 0.02 -1.66
N TYR A 410 -2.26 0.19 -2.96
CA TYR A 410 -3.11 1.03 -3.82
C TYR A 410 -4.54 0.52 -3.91
N ALA A 411 -4.71 -0.80 -4.05
CA ALA A 411 -6.01 -1.45 -4.10
C ALA A 411 -6.82 -1.19 -2.83
N ALA A 412 -6.18 -1.34 -1.65
CA ALA A 412 -6.84 -1.10 -0.37
C ALA A 412 -7.23 0.38 -0.20
N ALA A 413 -6.34 1.32 -0.56
CA ALA A 413 -6.65 2.75 -0.49
C ALA A 413 -7.79 3.14 -1.46
N ALA A 414 -7.74 2.65 -2.71
CA ALA A 414 -8.80 2.85 -3.69
C ALA A 414 -10.11 2.18 -3.25
N GLY A 415 -10.05 1.05 -2.55
CA GLY A 415 -11.21 0.33 -2.00
C GLY A 415 -11.92 1.12 -0.92
N CYS A 416 -11.18 1.70 0.03
CA CYS A 416 -11.73 2.64 1.02
C CYS A 416 -12.45 3.81 0.34
N LEU A 417 -11.79 4.42 -0.65
CA LEU A 417 -12.34 5.58 -1.36
C LEU A 417 -13.55 5.20 -2.23
N TYR A 418 -13.54 4.01 -2.84
CA TYR A 418 -14.67 3.51 -3.62
C TYR A 418 -15.94 3.45 -2.77
N GLU A 419 -15.85 2.88 -1.57
CA GLU A 419 -16.98 2.78 -0.65
C GLU A 419 -17.44 4.16 -0.16
N MET A 420 -16.50 5.00 0.29
CA MET A 420 -16.82 6.32 0.83
C MET A 420 -17.38 7.29 -0.23
N CYS A 421 -16.94 7.19 -1.49
CA CYS A 421 -17.44 8.02 -2.60
C CYS A 421 -18.90 7.74 -2.98
N SER A 422 -19.55 6.75 -2.37
CA SER A 422 -21.00 6.60 -2.46
C SER A 422 -21.77 7.72 -1.73
N ASP A 423 -21.13 8.44 -0.79
CA ASP A 423 -21.61 9.71 -0.22
C ASP A 423 -21.06 10.89 -1.04
N SER A 424 -21.95 11.78 -1.47
CA SER A 424 -21.60 12.91 -2.33
C SER A 424 -20.61 13.90 -1.69
N ARG A 425 -20.60 14.02 -0.36
CA ARG A 425 -19.69 14.91 0.37
C ARG A 425 -18.26 14.38 0.30
N HIS A 426 -18.06 13.10 0.58
CA HIS A 426 -16.74 12.48 0.48
C HIS A 426 -16.26 12.45 -0.98
N MET A 427 -17.15 12.14 -1.93
CA MET A 427 -16.83 12.21 -3.36
C MET A 427 -16.35 13.61 -3.77
N HIS A 428 -17.03 14.66 -3.30
CA HIS A 428 -16.61 16.04 -3.55
C HIS A 428 -15.23 16.34 -2.96
N GLU A 429 -14.96 15.91 -1.72
CA GLU A 429 -13.65 16.09 -1.08
C GLU A 429 -12.53 15.37 -1.85
N VAL A 430 -12.75 14.11 -2.22
CA VAL A 430 -11.79 13.32 -3.02
C VAL A 430 -11.56 13.95 -4.40
N SER A 431 -12.61 14.48 -5.02
CA SER A 431 -12.53 15.22 -6.27
C SER A 431 -11.69 16.50 -6.14
N MET A 432 -11.90 17.28 -5.09
CA MET A 432 -11.13 18.50 -4.81
C MET A 432 -9.66 18.19 -4.55
N ARG A 433 -9.36 17.00 -4.01
CA ARG A 433 -7.98 16.50 -3.82
C ARG A 433 -7.36 15.84 -5.05
N LEU A 434 -7.99 15.96 -6.22
CA LEU A 434 -7.52 15.42 -7.49
C LEU A 434 -7.41 13.89 -7.50
N GLY A 435 -8.31 13.19 -6.80
CA GLY A 435 -8.33 11.72 -6.75
C GLY A 435 -8.38 11.08 -8.13
N ALA A 436 -9.15 11.64 -9.08
CA ALA A 436 -9.20 11.16 -10.46
C ALA A 436 -7.82 11.23 -11.15
N SER A 437 -7.07 12.30 -10.93
CA SER A 437 -5.75 12.51 -11.52
C SER A 437 -4.69 11.55 -10.97
N ARG A 438 -4.92 10.97 -9.78
CA ARG A 438 -4.05 9.96 -9.15
C ARG A 438 -4.47 8.52 -9.51
N LEU A 439 -5.77 8.26 -9.67
CA LEU A 439 -6.30 6.94 -10.01
C LEU A 439 -6.01 6.49 -11.45
N VAL A 440 -6.00 7.41 -12.43
CA VAL A 440 -5.75 7.03 -13.83
C VAL A 440 -4.34 6.50 -14.08
N PRO A 441 -3.26 7.11 -13.53
CA PRO A 441 -1.94 6.50 -13.57
C PRO A 441 -1.88 5.10 -12.94
N LEU A 442 -2.61 4.86 -11.85
CA LEU A 442 -2.68 3.54 -11.22
C LEU A 442 -3.42 2.52 -12.07
N LEU A 443 -4.48 2.95 -12.78
CA LEU A 443 -5.16 2.12 -13.78
C LEU A 443 -4.18 1.68 -14.88
N ALA A 444 -3.37 2.61 -15.40
CA ALA A 444 -2.33 2.30 -16.38
C ALA A 444 -1.30 1.32 -15.82
N PHE A 445 -0.78 1.58 -14.62
CA PHE A 445 0.17 0.71 -13.92
C PHE A 445 -0.34 -0.73 -13.78
N CYS A 446 -1.60 -0.92 -13.36
CA CYS A 446 -2.19 -2.25 -13.19
C CYS A 446 -2.33 -3.00 -14.53
N MET A 447 -2.63 -2.27 -15.61
CA MET A 447 -2.80 -2.84 -16.95
C MET A 447 -1.48 -3.13 -17.66
N ASP A 448 -0.42 -2.38 -17.36
CA ASP A 448 0.90 -2.48 -18.01
C ASP A 448 1.91 -3.37 -17.22
N ALA A 449 1.57 -3.83 -16.01
CA ALA A 449 2.44 -4.64 -15.13
C ALA A 449 2.94 -5.99 -15.73
N ASP A 450 2.43 -6.39 -16.89
CA ASP A 450 2.77 -7.61 -17.62
C ASP A 450 4.03 -7.48 -18.53
N GLY A 451 4.74 -6.33 -18.46
CA GLY A 451 5.64 -5.84 -19.52
C GLY A 451 7.13 -6.19 -19.46
N ASP A 452 7.71 -6.61 -18.33
CA ASP A 452 9.16 -6.86 -18.26
C ASP A 452 9.51 -8.34 -18.51
N GLY A 453 9.93 -8.64 -19.76
CA GLY A 453 10.98 -9.64 -19.97
C GLY A 453 10.64 -10.98 -20.63
N LYS A 454 9.42 -11.23 -21.14
CA LYS A 454 9.18 -12.44 -21.96
C LYS A 454 8.47 -12.12 -23.27
N LYS A 455 9.21 -12.28 -24.39
CA LYS A 455 8.69 -12.32 -25.76
C LYS A 455 7.43 -13.20 -25.81
N LYS A 456 6.24 -12.58 -25.75
CA LYS A 456 4.95 -13.28 -25.87
C LYS A 456 4.88 -13.89 -27.28
N LYS A 457 5.03 -15.22 -27.35
CA LYS A 457 4.71 -16.02 -28.55
C LYS A 457 3.29 -15.67 -28.97
N LYS A 458 3.10 -15.28 -30.24
CA LYS A 458 1.81 -14.95 -30.89
C LYS A 458 0.88 -16.18 -30.89
N GLY A 459 0.26 -16.46 -29.75
CA GLY A 459 -0.87 -17.39 -29.63
C GLY A 459 -2.15 -16.59 -29.46
N LYS A 460 -3.15 -16.81 -30.32
CA LYS A 460 -4.50 -16.25 -30.21
C LYS A 460 -5.12 -16.65 -28.87
N LYS A 461 -4.91 -15.89 -27.80
CA LYS A 461 -5.76 -15.95 -26.61
C LYS A 461 -6.85 -14.89 -26.77
N LYS A 462 -8.10 -15.35 -26.92
CA LYS A 462 -9.29 -14.50 -26.82
C LYS A 462 -9.50 -14.18 -25.34
N GLY A 463 -9.39 -12.92 -24.94
CA GLY A 463 -9.74 -12.45 -23.60
C GLY A 463 -8.58 -11.81 -22.82
N LEU A 464 -8.90 -10.76 -22.08
CA LEU A 464 -7.99 -10.06 -21.18
C LEU A 464 -7.73 -10.96 -19.96
N THR A 465 -6.49 -11.44 -19.82
CA THR A 465 -6.06 -12.24 -18.67
C THR A 465 -5.49 -11.31 -17.61
N LEU A 466 -6.07 -11.34 -16.41
CA LEU A 466 -5.62 -10.55 -15.26
C LEU A 466 -5.30 -11.52 -14.11
N THR A 467 -4.28 -11.20 -13.32
CA THR A 467 -4.05 -11.86 -12.02
C THR A 467 -5.17 -11.51 -11.03
N SER A 468 -5.29 -12.25 -9.92
CA SER A 468 -6.26 -11.91 -8.87
C SER A 468 -5.98 -10.53 -8.28
N GLU A 469 -4.71 -10.21 -8.02
CA GLU A 469 -4.27 -8.91 -7.49
C GLU A 469 -4.62 -7.75 -8.44
N GLN A 470 -4.36 -7.91 -9.75
CA GLN A 470 -4.77 -6.91 -10.74
C GLN A 470 -6.29 -6.76 -10.78
N THR A 471 -7.04 -7.86 -10.70
CA THR A 471 -8.49 -7.83 -10.75
C THR A 471 -9.06 -7.05 -9.55
N GLU A 472 -8.59 -7.33 -8.33
CA GLU A 472 -9.01 -6.64 -7.10
C GLU A 472 -8.65 -5.14 -7.12
N ALA A 473 -7.43 -4.81 -7.56
CA ALA A 473 -6.98 -3.43 -7.71
C ALA A 473 -7.84 -2.67 -8.72
N LEU A 474 -8.07 -3.26 -9.90
CA LEU A 474 -8.86 -2.66 -10.97
C LEU A 474 -10.33 -2.49 -10.58
N ILE A 475 -10.93 -3.43 -9.83
CA ILE A 475 -12.30 -3.27 -9.30
C ILE A 475 -12.38 -2.03 -8.42
N SER A 476 -11.44 -1.86 -7.49
CA SER A 476 -11.40 -0.75 -6.55
C SER A 476 -11.15 0.59 -7.27
N ILE A 477 -10.17 0.64 -8.17
CA ILE A 477 -9.83 1.84 -8.95
C ILE A 477 -11.00 2.27 -9.85
N THR A 478 -11.54 1.34 -10.65
CA THR A 478 -12.64 1.65 -11.57
C THR A 478 -13.95 1.94 -10.83
N GLY A 479 -14.19 1.31 -9.68
CA GLY A 479 -15.30 1.62 -8.80
C GLY A 479 -15.24 3.05 -8.27
N CYS A 480 -14.08 3.50 -7.80
CA CYS A 480 -13.88 4.88 -7.35
C CYS A 480 -14.04 5.88 -8.52
N LEU A 481 -13.44 5.59 -9.68
CA LEU A 481 -13.57 6.42 -10.89
C LEU A 481 -15.02 6.53 -11.37
N LYS A 482 -15.82 5.47 -11.25
CA LYS A 482 -17.25 5.49 -11.60
C LYS A 482 -18.01 6.56 -10.83
N PHE A 483 -17.76 6.70 -9.52
CA PHE A 483 -18.37 7.76 -8.73
C PHE A 483 -17.76 9.13 -9.04
N LEU A 484 -16.43 9.24 -9.08
CA LEU A 484 -15.77 10.53 -9.34
C LEU A 484 -16.18 11.15 -10.67
N THR A 485 -16.37 10.34 -11.72
CA THR A 485 -16.83 10.79 -13.03
C THR A 485 -18.29 11.23 -13.07
N MET A 486 -19.03 11.20 -11.96
CA MET A 486 -20.29 11.92 -11.85
C MET A 486 -20.09 13.45 -11.92
N VAL A 487 -18.91 13.95 -11.52
CA VAL A 487 -18.51 15.36 -11.58
C VAL A 487 -17.87 15.70 -12.93
N ALA A 488 -18.28 16.80 -13.58
CA ALA A 488 -17.83 17.14 -14.93
C ALA A 488 -16.31 17.38 -15.05
N THR A 489 -15.69 18.04 -14.06
CA THR A 489 -14.24 18.25 -14.05
C THR A 489 -13.46 16.92 -14.00
N ASN A 490 -13.96 15.91 -13.27
CA ASN A 490 -13.36 14.59 -13.26
C ASN A 490 -13.59 13.82 -14.57
N ARG A 491 -14.75 13.99 -15.24
CA ARG A 491 -14.96 13.43 -16.60
C ARG A 491 -13.88 13.91 -17.56
N TYR A 492 -13.55 15.20 -17.50
CA TYR A 492 -12.48 15.78 -18.30
C TYR A 492 -11.12 15.18 -17.93
N ARG A 493 -10.73 15.22 -16.64
CA ARG A 493 -9.47 14.65 -16.13
C ARG A 493 -9.26 13.21 -16.60
N VAL A 494 -10.26 12.35 -16.41
CA VAL A 494 -10.15 10.92 -16.72
C VAL A 494 -9.94 10.67 -18.21
N ALA A 495 -10.60 11.44 -19.08
CA ALA A 495 -10.40 11.34 -20.52
C ALA A 495 -9.02 11.83 -20.94
N GLN A 496 -8.62 13.04 -20.52
CA GLN A 496 -7.34 13.65 -20.92
C GLN A 496 -6.12 12.87 -20.42
N LEU A 497 -6.25 12.16 -19.29
CA LEU A 497 -5.21 11.27 -18.78
C LEU A 497 -5.17 9.91 -19.49
N GLY A 498 -5.96 9.71 -20.55
CA GLY A 498 -5.87 8.54 -21.42
C GLY A 498 -6.56 7.28 -20.88
N ALA A 499 -7.45 7.40 -19.89
CA ALA A 499 -8.09 6.22 -19.28
C ALA A 499 -8.85 5.34 -20.29
N ALA A 500 -9.40 5.93 -21.36
CA ALA A 500 -10.17 5.20 -22.38
C ALA A 500 -9.35 4.05 -23.02
N LYS A 501 -8.05 4.24 -23.23
CA LYS A 501 -7.13 3.22 -23.75
C LYS A 501 -7.10 1.96 -22.89
N TYR A 502 -7.22 2.12 -21.57
CA TYR A 502 -7.13 1.04 -20.59
C TYR A 502 -8.51 0.45 -20.24
N LEU A 503 -9.56 1.28 -20.21
CA LEU A 503 -10.91 0.86 -19.89
C LEU A 503 -11.59 0.08 -21.02
N LYS A 504 -11.26 0.38 -22.28
CA LYS A 504 -11.87 -0.29 -23.43
C LYS A 504 -11.56 -1.81 -23.46
N PRO A 505 -10.30 -2.28 -23.36
CA PRO A 505 -10.01 -3.71 -23.27
C PRO A 505 -10.70 -4.40 -22.08
N ILE A 506 -10.82 -3.69 -20.94
CA ILE A 506 -11.55 -4.21 -19.77
C ILE A 506 -13.03 -4.43 -20.11
N TYR A 507 -13.67 -3.44 -20.73
CA TYR A 507 -15.08 -3.51 -21.12
C TYR A 507 -15.37 -4.65 -22.12
N GLU A 508 -14.53 -4.77 -23.15
CA GLU A 508 -14.73 -5.68 -24.29
C GLU A 508 -14.29 -7.12 -23.99
N GLU A 509 -13.18 -7.31 -23.26
CA GLU A 509 -12.47 -8.60 -23.21
C GLU A 509 -12.34 -9.22 -21.81
N CYS A 510 -12.66 -8.49 -20.74
CA CYS A 510 -12.51 -9.02 -19.37
C CYS A 510 -13.59 -10.05 -19.03
N GLY A 511 -13.24 -11.13 -18.32
CA GLY A 511 -14.23 -12.10 -17.82
C GLY A 511 -15.03 -11.63 -16.61
N HIS A 512 -14.57 -10.59 -15.89
CA HIS A 512 -15.14 -10.19 -14.60
C HIS A 512 -16.29 -9.18 -14.75
N THR A 513 -17.53 -9.61 -14.45
CA THR A 513 -18.76 -8.82 -14.69
C THR A 513 -18.76 -7.46 -14.01
N LEU A 514 -18.36 -7.37 -12.73
CA LEU A 514 -18.35 -6.10 -12.00
C LEU A 514 -17.36 -5.10 -12.62
N LEU A 515 -16.20 -5.61 -13.04
CA LEU A 515 -15.12 -4.79 -13.58
C LEU A 515 -15.52 -4.23 -14.96
N ARG A 516 -16.15 -5.07 -15.80
CA ARG A 516 -16.78 -4.63 -17.06
C ARG A 516 -17.83 -3.53 -16.85
N ARG A 517 -18.72 -3.70 -15.86
CA ARG A 517 -19.76 -2.71 -15.53
C ARG A 517 -19.15 -1.39 -15.05
N ASN A 518 -18.11 -1.45 -14.22
CA ASN A 518 -17.41 -0.23 -13.78
C ASN A 518 -16.73 0.46 -14.96
N ALA A 519 -16.01 -0.28 -15.80
CA ALA A 519 -15.37 0.28 -17.00
C ALA A 519 -16.40 0.90 -17.95
N GLN A 520 -17.51 0.21 -18.23
CA GLN A 520 -18.61 0.74 -19.03
C GLN A 520 -19.15 2.05 -18.46
N ALA A 521 -19.45 2.09 -17.15
CA ALA A 521 -19.97 3.29 -16.51
C ALA A 521 -19.01 4.47 -16.60
N VAL A 522 -17.71 4.25 -16.40
CA VAL A 522 -16.69 5.30 -16.55
C VAL A 522 -16.63 5.78 -18.00
N LEU A 523 -16.59 4.87 -18.98
CA LEU A 523 -16.58 5.20 -20.41
C LEU A 523 -17.83 6.00 -20.83
N SER A 524 -19.01 5.61 -20.36
CA SER A 524 -20.25 6.36 -20.59
C SER A 524 -20.18 7.76 -19.98
N ASN A 525 -19.74 7.88 -18.71
CA ASN A 525 -19.66 9.17 -18.04
C ASN A 525 -18.69 10.13 -18.75
N ILE A 526 -17.50 9.67 -19.16
CA ILE A 526 -16.55 10.55 -19.86
C ILE A 526 -17.05 10.96 -21.24
N ALA A 527 -17.83 10.10 -21.92
CA ALA A 527 -18.40 10.38 -23.23
C ALA A 527 -19.56 11.39 -23.20
N MET A 528 -20.16 11.61 -22.03
CA MET A 528 -21.16 12.66 -21.87
C MET A 528 -20.59 14.08 -22.01
N LEU A 529 -19.26 14.28 -21.96
CA LEU A 529 -18.65 15.61 -22.00
C LEU A 529 -18.12 15.93 -23.41
N ALA A 530 -18.60 17.02 -24.00
CA ALA A 530 -18.28 17.40 -25.36
C ALA A 530 -16.80 17.73 -25.55
N GLU A 531 -16.16 18.29 -24.54
CA GLU A 531 -14.72 18.61 -24.52
C GLU A 531 -13.83 17.36 -24.64
N ASN A 532 -14.37 16.17 -24.36
CA ASN A 532 -13.65 14.91 -24.48
C ASN A 532 -13.73 14.29 -25.88
N GLY A 533 -14.59 14.80 -26.77
CA GLY A 533 -14.93 14.15 -28.04
C GLY A 533 -13.69 13.75 -28.88
N GLN A 534 -12.71 14.65 -29.01
CA GLN A 534 -11.49 14.38 -29.77
C GLN A 534 -10.67 13.22 -29.19
N VAL A 535 -10.45 13.23 -27.87
CA VAL A 535 -9.67 12.20 -27.19
C VAL A 535 -10.37 10.83 -27.25
N LEU A 536 -11.70 10.81 -27.20
CA LEU A 536 -12.48 9.58 -27.31
C LEU A 536 -12.48 9.01 -28.73
N LEU A 537 -12.49 9.88 -29.76
CA LEU A 537 -12.32 9.49 -31.16
C LEU A 537 -10.93 8.88 -31.40
N GLU A 538 -9.88 9.52 -30.89
CA GLU A 538 -8.50 9.01 -30.96
C GLU A 538 -8.35 7.68 -30.21
N GLY A 539 -9.05 7.53 -29.08
CA GLY A 539 -9.16 6.29 -28.32
C GLY A 539 -9.98 5.19 -28.99
N LYS A 540 -10.58 5.45 -30.16
CA LYS A 540 -11.44 4.52 -30.92
C LYS A 540 -12.56 3.93 -30.05
N LEU A 541 -13.21 4.77 -29.25
CA LEU A 541 -14.31 4.32 -28.40
C LEU A 541 -15.46 3.77 -29.26
N PRO A 542 -16.14 2.68 -28.86
CA PRO A 542 -17.30 2.16 -29.60
C PRO A 542 -18.39 3.24 -29.79
N GLU A 543 -19.05 3.23 -30.95
CA GLU A 543 -20.06 4.24 -31.33
C GLU A 543 -21.22 4.34 -30.34
N GLU A 544 -21.55 3.24 -29.65
CA GLU A 544 -22.59 3.18 -28.60
C GLU A 544 -22.35 4.15 -27.43
N PHE A 545 -21.12 4.64 -27.24
CA PHE A 545 -20.80 5.64 -26.23
C PHE A 545 -20.93 7.08 -26.75
N LEU A 546 -21.08 7.30 -28.06
CA LEU A 546 -21.19 8.65 -28.63
C LEU A 546 -22.57 9.25 -28.31
N VAL A 547 -22.58 10.23 -27.42
CA VAL A 547 -23.80 10.90 -26.96
C VAL A 547 -24.25 11.95 -27.99
N ALA A 548 -25.51 11.87 -28.42
CA ALA A 548 -26.09 12.78 -29.41
C ALA A 548 -26.09 14.25 -28.97
N VAL A 549 -26.27 14.51 -27.67
CA VAL A 549 -26.26 15.85 -27.06
C VAL A 549 -25.29 15.85 -25.87
N PRO A 550 -24.00 16.11 -26.08
CA PRO A 550 -23.03 16.10 -25.01
C PRO A 550 -23.13 17.35 -24.13
N MET A 551 -22.88 17.17 -22.83
CA MET A 551 -22.74 18.24 -21.84
C MET A 551 -21.50 19.08 -22.13
N ARG A 552 -21.48 20.32 -21.62
CA ARG A 552 -20.36 21.25 -21.73
C ARG A 552 -19.85 21.61 -20.34
N LEU A 553 -18.53 21.78 -20.21
CA LEU A 553 -17.95 22.38 -19.01
C LEU A 553 -18.45 23.81 -18.82
N SER A 554 -18.81 24.16 -17.58
CA SER A 554 -19.10 25.54 -17.20
C SER A 554 -17.84 26.40 -17.25
N GLN A 555 -17.98 27.73 -17.20
CA GLN A 555 -16.84 28.63 -17.19
C GLN A 555 -15.96 28.43 -15.95
N ASP A 556 -16.57 28.23 -14.78
CA ASP A 556 -15.85 28.00 -13.53
C ASP A 556 -15.08 26.67 -13.55
N GLU A 557 -15.68 25.64 -14.13
CA GLU A 557 -15.04 24.33 -14.31
C GLU A 557 -13.84 24.41 -15.27
N GLN A 558 -13.96 25.17 -16.35
CA GLN A 558 -12.85 25.41 -17.27
C GLN A 558 -11.70 26.18 -16.59
N VAL A 559 -12.03 27.18 -15.77
CA VAL A 559 -11.03 27.92 -14.98
C VAL A 559 -10.33 26.99 -13.99
N GLN A 560 -11.07 26.13 -13.28
CA GLN A 560 -10.48 25.15 -12.37
C GLN A 560 -9.50 24.21 -13.08
N LEU A 561 -9.87 23.71 -14.27
CA LEU A 561 -9.04 22.79 -15.05
C LEU A 561 -7.84 23.44 -15.73
N SER A 562 -7.84 24.77 -15.90
CA SER A 562 -6.77 25.50 -16.57
C SER A 562 -5.39 25.34 -15.93
N LEU A 563 -5.36 25.12 -14.60
CA LEU A 563 -4.12 24.88 -13.86
C LEU A 563 -3.56 23.48 -14.10
N GLU A 564 -4.44 22.49 -14.25
CA GLU A 564 -4.05 21.09 -14.52
C GLU A 564 -3.70 20.85 -15.99
N PHE A 565 -4.43 21.51 -16.90
CA PHE A 565 -4.32 21.32 -18.35
C PHE A 565 -4.15 22.69 -19.05
N PRO A 566 -2.95 23.30 -18.98
CA PRO A 566 -2.71 24.64 -19.55
C PRO A 566 -2.83 24.70 -21.07
N ASP A 567 -2.74 23.54 -21.75
CA ASP A 567 -2.86 23.42 -23.20
C ASP A 567 -4.28 22.99 -23.64
N ALA A 568 -5.26 23.00 -22.72
CA ALA A 568 -6.62 22.57 -23.02
C ALA A 568 -7.27 23.43 -24.13
N PRO A 569 -7.91 22.81 -25.14
CA PRO A 569 -8.47 23.54 -26.29
C PRO A 569 -9.48 24.64 -25.92
N PHE A 570 -10.22 24.48 -24.82
CA PHE A 570 -11.21 25.46 -24.37
C PHE A 570 -10.58 26.76 -23.82
N LEU A 571 -9.30 26.76 -23.44
CA LEU A 571 -8.62 27.95 -22.91
C LEU A 571 -8.45 29.04 -23.98
N SER A 572 -8.30 28.65 -25.25
CA SER A 572 -8.28 29.58 -26.38
C SER A 572 -9.55 30.44 -26.47
N LYS A 573 -10.70 29.91 -26.02
CA LYS A 573 -11.98 30.62 -25.98
C LYS A 573 -12.11 31.54 -24.77
N LEU A 574 -11.50 31.17 -23.64
CA LEU A 574 -11.45 31.99 -22.43
C LEU A 574 -10.55 33.23 -22.60
N GLN A 575 -9.47 33.10 -23.38
CA GLN A 575 -8.52 34.18 -23.64
C GLN A 575 -8.98 35.19 -24.71
N GLN A 576 -10.08 34.92 -25.43
CA GLN A 576 -10.65 35.92 -26.34
C GLN A 576 -11.30 37.01 -25.49
N PRO A 577 -10.73 38.23 -25.44
CA PRO A 577 -11.32 39.30 -24.65
C PRO A 577 -12.72 39.59 -25.17
N ALA A 578 -13.62 40.04 -24.30
CA ALA A 578 -15.01 40.41 -24.59
C ALA A 578 -15.15 41.62 -25.55
N ALA A 579 -14.21 41.82 -26.48
CA ALA A 579 -14.15 42.87 -27.48
C ALA A 579 -15.38 42.89 -28.41
N ASN A 580 -16.15 41.79 -28.49
CA ASN A 580 -17.37 41.73 -29.31
C ASN A 580 -18.68 42.09 -28.57
N LYS A 581 -18.68 42.33 -27.25
CA LYS A 581 -19.92 42.76 -26.56
C LYS A 581 -20.22 44.27 -26.63
N LYS A 582 -19.33 45.10 -27.20
CA LYS A 582 -19.55 46.55 -27.36
C LYS A 582 -20.13 47.00 -28.71
N LYS A 583 -20.41 46.11 -29.67
CA LYS A 583 -20.94 46.49 -31.00
C LYS A 583 -22.45 46.36 -31.18
N GLY A 584 -23.22 46.09 -30.11
CA GLY A 584 -24.66 45.81 -30.19
C GLY A 584 -25.60 46.72 -29.39
N ALA A 585 -25.12 47.81 -28.77
CA ALA A 585 -26.02 48.81 -28.20
C ALA A 585 -26.48 49.75 -29.33
N ALA A 586 -27.46 49.31 -30.11
CA ALA A 586 -28.18 50.17 -31.03
C ALA A 586 -28.77 51.34 -30.23
N ALA A 587 -28.43 52.56 -30.64
CA ALA A 587 -28.98 53.78 -30.07
C ALA A 587 -30.52 53.69 -30.09
N PRO A 588 -31.21 53.98 -28.96
CA PRO A 588 -32.67 53.98 -28.92
C PRO A 588 -33.19 55.00 -29.93
N LYS A 589 -34.01 54.53 -30.88
CA LYS A 589 -34.76 55.40 -31.80
C LYS A 589 -35.62 56.36 -30.99
N ALA A 590 -35.48 57.65 -31.26
CA ALA A 590 -36.32 58.70 -30.70
C ALA A 590 -37.82 58.44 -30.99
N PRO A 591 -38.72 58.76 -30.06
CA PRO A 591 -40.15 58.57 -30.26
C PRO A 591 -40.70 59.55 -31.30
N PRO A 592 -41.74 59.17 -32.08
CA PRO A 592 -42.35 60.04 -33.07
C PRO A 592 -43.08 61.20 -32.39
N LYS A 593 -42.92 62.40 -32.93
CA LYS A 593 -43.70 63.59 -32.55
C LYS A 593 -45.16 63.36 -32.94
N ALA A 594 -46.07 63.57 -31.98
CA ALA A 594 -47.50 63.61 -32.22
C ALA A 594 -47.88 64.86 -33.00
N THR A 595 -48.76 64.69 -33.99
CA THR A 595 -49.58 65.74 -34.64
C THR A 595 -51.03 65.31 -34.57
#